data_AF-A0AAD2CT78-F1
#
_entry.id   AF-A0AAD2CT78-F1
#
_cell.length_a   1.000
_cell.length_b   1.000
_cell.length_c   1.000
_cell.angle_alpha   90.00
_cell.angle_beta   90.00
_cell.angle_gamma   90.00
#
_symmetry.space_group_name_H-M   'P 1'
#
loop_
_entity.id
_entity.type
_entity.pdbx_description
1 polymer ?
#
loop_
_entity_poly.entity_id
_entity_poly.type
_entity_poly.pdbx_seq_one_letter_code
_entity_poly.pdbx_strand_id
1 'polypeptide(L)'
;MLSRATPFDQDLSSWDVSSVTDMSFMFREASSFNHDISSWDVSSVRDMSSMFSSATAFNHDLSSWDVSSVTGMSSMFEFAEAFNQDLSSWDISSVTDTSYMFVAATSFNQDLCAWGSWLPSNANVFLMFLGCGGASGCPSPSDPDLGATPPGPFCHICVPTL
;
A
#
# COMPACT_ATOMS: atom_id res chain seq x y z
N MET A 1 -7.46 13.20 9.53
CA MET A 1 -8.87 13.59 9.74
C MET A 1 -9.78 12.45 10.22
N LEU A 2 -9.35 11.18 10.24
CA LEU A 2 -10.04 10.07 10.94
C LEU A 2 -9.07 9.20 11.77
N SER A 3 -7.84 9.67 12.00
CA SER A 3 -6.80 8.98 12.76
C SER A 3 -7.24 8.72 14.20
N ARG A 4 -7.04 7.48 14.68
CA ARG A 4 -7.31 7.05 16.08
C ARG A 4 -8.79 7.03 16.48
N ALA A 5 -9.71 7.12 15.53
CA ALA A 5 -11.12 7.03 15.83
C ALA A 5 -11.49 5.55 16.02
N THR A 6 -11.63 5.11 17.28
CA THR A 6 -12.04 3.74 17.64
C THR A 6 -13.35 3.76 18.43
N PRO A 7 -14.45 3.16 17.93
CA PRO A 7 -14.61 2.53 16.62
C PRO A 7 -15.08 3.55 15.57
N PHE A 8 -14.27 3.80 14.53
CA PHE A 8 -14.72 4.47 13.32
C PHE A 8 -15.03 3.42 12.24
N ASP A 9 -16.32 3.29 11.96
CA ASP A 9 -16.89 2.24 11.11
C ASP A 9 -18.09 2.81 10.34
N GLN A 10 -17.91 3.96 9.69
CA GLN A 10 -18.94 4.60 8.88
C GLN A 10 -18.71 4.28 7.40
N ASP A 11 -19.80 4.10 6.65
CA ASP A 11 -19.76 4.01 5.19
C ASP A 11 -19.31 5.37 4.61
N LEU A 12 -18.26 5.35 3.80
CA LEU A 12 -17.69 6.52 3.15
C LEU A 12 -17.72 6.44 1.62
N SER A 13 -18.43 5.46 1.05
CA SER A 13 -18.51 5.25 -0.39
C SER A 13 -19.02 6.48 -1.16
N SER A 14 -19.81 7.35 -0.50
CA SER A 14 -20.37 8.58 -1.08
C SER A 14 -19.52 9.84 -0.89
N TRP A 15 -18.35 9.75 -0.27
CA TRP A 15 -17.50 10.92 -0.04
C TRP A 15 -16.85 11.36 -1.35
N ASP A 16 -16.97 12.65 -1.67
CA ASP A 16 -16.21 13.26 -2.75
C ASP A 16 -14.84 13.69 -2.22
N VAL A 17 -13.81 12.97 -2.68
CA VAL A 17 -12.40 13.22 -2.35
C VAL A 17 -11.59 13.66 -3.57
N SER A 18 -12.24 13.96 -4.70
CA SER A 18 -11.59 14.27 -5.99
C SER A 18 -10.65 15.48 -5.95
N SER A 19 -10.85 16.38 -4.99
CA SER A 19 -10.02 17.59 -4.79
C SER A 19 -9.01 17.46 -3.64
N VAL A 20 -8.98 16.33 -2.94
CA VAL A 20 -8.07 16.10 -1.82
C VAL A 20 -6.68 15.82 -2.37
N THR A 21 -5.68 16.56 -1.88
CA THR A 21 -4.28 16.38 -2.28
C THR A 21 -3.45 15.64 -1.23
N ASP A 22 -3.93 15.55 0.00
CA ASP A 22 -3.23 14.94 1.14
C ASP A 22 -4.21 14.04 1.89
N MET A 23 -3.97 12.74 1.82
CA MET A 23 -4.68 11.70 2.56
C MET A 23 -3.79 11.04 3.61
N SER A 24 -2.65 11.66 3.94
CA SER A 24 -1.74 11.14 4.94
C SER A 24 -2.48 10.94 6.27
N PHE A 25 -2.18 9.82 6.92
CA PHE A 25 -2.74 9.45 8.22
C PHE A 25 -4.28 9.33 8.28
N MET A 26 -5.00 9.30 7.14
CA MET A 26 -6.46 9.43 7.13
C MET A 26 -7.14 8.39 8.04
N PHE A 27 -6.77 7.11 7.90
CA PHE A 27 -7.29 5.96 8.65
C PHE A 27 -6.26 5.32 9.59
N ARG A 28 -5.20 6.05 9.95
CA ARG A 28 -4.19 5.52 10.86
C ARG A 28 -4.80 5.11 12.20
N GLU A 29 -4.49 3.90 12.66
CA GLU A 29 -5.00 3.27 13.87
C GLU A 29 -6.54 3.04 13.87
N ALA A 30 -7.22 3.15 12.73
CA ALA A 30 -8.64 2.80 12.60
C ALA A 30 -8.78 1.28 12.48
N SER A 31 -8.48 0.55 13.56
CA SER A 31 -8.31 -0.92 13.57
C SER A 31 -9.53 -1.72 13.11
N SER A 32 -10.73 -1.13 13.20
CA SER A 32 -12.00 -1.73 12.76
C SER A 32 -12.46 -1.28 11.39
N PHE A 33 -11.78 -0.32 10.76
CA PHE A 33 -12.19 0.21 9.46
C PHE A 33 -12.01 -0.85 8.36
N ASN A 34 -13.11 -1.24 7.74
CA ASN A 34 -13.13 -2.12 6.58
C ASN A 34 -14.37 -1.82 5.74
N HIS A 35 -14.46 -0.58 5.24
CA HIS A 35 -15.50 -0.16 4.30
C HIS A 35 -14.94 -0.04 2.90
N ASP A 36 -15.82 -0.23 1.92
CA ASP A 36 -15.49 -0.09 0.51
C ASP A 36 -15.28 1.40 0.15
N ILE A 37 -14.08 1.69 -0.36
CA ILE A 37 -13.64 3.00 -0.85
C ILE A 37 -13.06 2.89 -2.28
N SER A 38 -13.33 1.78 -2.97
CA SER A 38 -12.85 1.53 -4.34
C SER A 38 -13.38 2.56 -5.36
N SER A 39 -14.47 3.26 -5.03
CA SER A 39 -15.10 4.29 -5.84
C SER A 39 -14.50 5.69 -5.69
N TRP A 40 -13.57 5.89 -4.76
CA TRP A 40 -12.96 7.20 -4.52
C TRP A 40 -12.08 7.63 -5.70
N ASP A 41 -12.27 8.86 -6.17
CA ASP A 41 -11.35 9.51 -7.10
C ASP A 41 -10.16 10.08 -6.33
N VAL A 42 -9.04 9.37 -6.38
CA VAL A 42 -7.77 9.76 -5.72
C VAL A 42 -6.74 10.37 -6.68
N SER A 43 -7.14 10.69 -7.92
CA SER A 43 -6.22 11.16 -8.98
C SER A 43 -5.51 12.48 -8.66
N SER A 44 -6.06 13.29 -7.75
CA SER A 44 -5.46 14.54 -7.25
C SER A 44 -4.52 14.36 -6.05
N VAL A 45 -4.49 13.19 -5.44
CA VAL A 45 -3.74 12.93 -4.20
C VAL A 45 -2.24 12.89 -4.49
N ARG A 46 -1.47 13.51 -3.59
CA ARG A 46 0.00 13.60 -3.63
C ARG A 46 0.68 12.83 -2.51
N ASP A 47 0.02 12.74 -1.36
CA ASP A 47 0.54 12.07 -0.16
C ASP A 47 -0.51 11.10 0.41
N MET A 48 -0.13 9.83 0.52
CA MET A 48 -0.89 8.75 1.15
C MET A 48 -0.12 8.11 2.32
N SER A 49 0.91 8.79 2.84
CA SER A 49 1.76 8.26 3.90
C SER A 49 0.95 7.87 5.14
N SER A 50 1.20 6.67 5.65
CA SER A 50 0.54 6.10 6.81
C SER A 50 -1.00 6.07 6.75
N MET A 51 -1.61 6.16 5.56
CA MET A 51 -3.07 6.30 5.42
C MET A 51 -3.82 5.16 6.11
N PHE A 52 -3.37 3.90 5.99
CA PHE A 52 -3.95 2.72 6.61
C PHE A 52 -3.03 2.07 7.65
N SER A 53 -2.04 2.79 8.17
CA SER A 53 -1.13 2.26 9.17
C SER A 53 -1.93 1.81 10.41
N SER A 54 -1.75 0.56 10.83
CA SER A 54 -2.48 -0.10 11.92
C SER A 54 -4.00 -0.18 11.73
N ALA A 55 -4.51 -0.07 10.50
CA ALA A 55 -5.90 -0.40 10.15
C ALA A 55 -6.05 -1.92 9.99
N THR A 56 -5.92 -2.65 11.11
CA THR A 56 -5.71 -4.11 11.14
C THR A 56 -6.78 -4.93 10.41
N ALA A 57 -8.03 -4.45 10.33
CA ALA A 57 -9.13 -5.13 9.65
C ALA A 57 -9.28 -4.78 8.16
N PHE A 58 -8.58 -3.76 7.66
CA PHE A 58 -8.79 -3.24 6.31
C PHE A 58 -8.29 -4.21 5.23
N ASN A 59 -9.16 -4.62 4.31
CA ASN A 59 -8.84 -5.50 3.20
C ASN A 59 -9.78 -5.29 1.99
N HIS A 60 -10.10 -4.03 1.66
CA HIS A 60 -10.90 -3.70 0.48
C HIS A 60 -10.04 -3.43 -0.75
N ASP A 61 -10.54 -3.85 -1.91
CA ASP A 61 -9.90 -3.67 -3.21
C ASP A 61 -9.64 -2.19 -3.53
N LEU A 62 -8.38 -1.88 -3.87
CA LEU A 62 -7.91 -0.55 -4.26
C LEU A 62 -7.30 -0.54 -5.67
N SER A 63 -7.42 -1.63 -6.43
CA SER A 63 -6.79 -1.80 -7.74
C SER A 63 -7.29 -0.80 -8.79
N SER A 64 -8.46 -0.19 -8.57
CA SER A 64 -9.08 0.85 -9.41
C SER A 64 -8.54 2.26 -9.17
N TRP A 65 -7.79 2.50 -8.10
CA TRP A 65 -7.31 3.84 -7.75
C TRP A 65 -6.24 4.32 -8.74
N ASP A 66 -6.42 5.53 -9.28
CA ASP A 66 -5.38 6.23 -10.04
C ASP A 66 -4.41 6.92 -9.07
N VAL A 67 -3.28 6.25 -8.80
CA VAL A 67 -2.22 6.75 -7.92
C VAL A 67 -1.07 7.42 -8.67
N SER A 68 -1.20 7.69 -9.97
CA SER A 68 -0.12 8.21 -10.83
C SER A 68 0.42 9.57 -10.38
N SER A 69 -0.38 10.35 -9.64
CA SER A 69 0.01 11.65 -9.06
C SER A 69 0.71 11.56 -7.69
N VAL A 70 0.66 10.40 -7.03
CA VAL A 70 1.12 10.21 -5.65
C VAL A 70 2.65 10.16 -5.60
N THR A 71 3.22 10.91 -4.66
CA THR A 71 4.68 10.99 -4.45
C THR A 71 5.14 10.34 -3.15
N GLY A 72 4.27 10.22 -2.15
CA GLY A 72 4.59 9.64 -0.83
C GLY A 72 3.62 8.54 -0.43
N MET A 73 4.15 7.35 -0.12
CA MET A 73 3.41 6.16 0.31
C MET A 73 4.06 5.47 1.52
N SER A 74 4.96 6.17 2.24
CA SER A 74 5.66 5.60 3.39
C SER A 74 4.69 5.10 4.46
N SER A 75 4.95 3.92 5.02
CA SER A 75 4.12 3.26 6.04
C SER A 75 2.62 3.10 5.68
N MET A 76 2.21 3.23 4.40
CA MET A 76 0.78 3.29 4.04
C MET A 76 -0.04 2.12 4.59
N PHE A 77 0.50 0.90 4.61
CA PHE A 77 -0.12 -0.33 5.11
C PHE A 77 0.68 -0.97 6.26
N GLU A 78 1.54 -0.21 6.94
CA GLU A 78 2.30 -0.70 8.09
C GLU A 78 1.35 -1.23 9.18
N PHE A 79 1.52 -2.47 9.64
CA PHE A 79 0.62 -3.19 10.57
C PHE A 79 -0.84 -3.35 10.09
N ALA A 80 -1.13 -3.23 8.78
CA ALA A 80 -2.44 -3.57 8.22
C ALA A 80 -2.54 -5.09 8.03
N GLU A 81 -2.67 -5.83 9.14
CA GLU A 81 -2.51 -7.29 9.20
C GLU A 81 -3.38 -8.06 8.20
N ALA A 82 -4.62 -7.63 7.95
CA ALA A 82 -5.55 -8.29 7.03
C ALA A 82 -5.36 -7.92 5.55
N PHE A 83 -4.60 -6.87 5.24
CA PHE A 83 -4.50 -6.33 3.88
C PHE A 83 -3.78 -7.31 2.94
N ASN A 84 -4.45 -7.70 1.86
CA ASN A 84 -3.92 -8.63 0.86
C ASN A 84 -4.54 -8.40 -0.53
N GLN A 85 -4.65 -7.14 -0.96
CA GLN A 85 -5.21 -6.79 -2.27
C GLN A 85 -4.11 -6.59 -3.30
N ASP A 86 -4.40 -6.96 -4.55
CA ASP A 86 -3.48 -6.81 -5.68
C ASP A 86 -3.32 -5.33 -6.05
N LEU A 87 -2.07 -4.85 -5.99
CA LEU A 87 -1.66 -3.48 -6.32
C LEU A 87 -0.72 -3.44 -7.53
N SER A 88 -0.58 -4.56 -8.26
CA SER A 88 0.34 -4.68 -9.40
C SER A 88 0.01 -3.73 -10.56
N SER A 89 -1.22 -3.22 -10.62
CA SER A 89 -1.70 -2.27 -11.63
C SER A 89 -1.39 -0.80 -11.33
N TRP A 90 -0.96 -0.46 -10.10
CA TRP A 90 -0.70 0.92 -9.71
C TRP A 90 0.49 1.53 -10.46
N ASP A 91 0.26 2.67 -11.11
CA ASP A 91 1.35 3.49 -11.67
C ASP A 91 2.07 4.25 -10.55
N ILE A 92 3.21 3.72 -10.13
CA ILE A 92 4.05 4.27 -9.06
C ILE A 92 5.26 5.06 -9.60
N SER A 93 5.25 5.44 -10.87
CA SER A 93 6.38 6.14 -11.51
C SER A 93 6.67 7.53 -10.95
N SER A 94 5.73 8.12 -10.20
CA SER A 94 5.91 9.38 -9.47
C SER A 94 6.35 9.20 -8.01
N VAL A 95 6.36 7.98 -7.48
CA VAL A 95 6.57 7.72 -6.05
C VAL A 95 8.05 7.88 -5.69
N THR A 96 8.30 8.59 -4.59
CA THR A 96 9.64 8.85 -4.08
C THR A 96 9.92 8.15 -2.75
N ASP A 97 8.88 7.72 -2.03
CA ASP A 97 9.02 7.05 -0.75
C ASP A 97 7.95 5.97 -0.55
N THR A 98 8.42 4.71 -0.43
CA THR A 98 7.65 3.50 -0.09
C THR A 98 8.23 2.83 1.15
N SER A 99 9.08 3.53 1.91
CA SER A 99 9.70 2.96 3.10
C SER A 99 8.63 2.48 4.08
N TYR A 100 8.89 1.32 4.66
CA TYR A 100 8.00 0.65 5.62
C TYR A 100 6.57 0.33 5.12
N MET A 101 6.28 0.48 3.81
CA MET A 101 4.89 0.48 3.29
C MET A 101 4.06 -0.73 3.72
N PHE A 102 4.66 -1.93 3.78
CA PHE A 102 3.98 -3.18 4.15
C PHE A 102 4.58 -3.86 5.39
N VAL A 103 5.27 -3.10 6.24
CA VAL A 103 5.88 -3.67 7.46
C VAL A 103 4.82 -4.34 8.30
N ALA A 104 5.04 -5.61 8.63
CA ALA A 104 4.11 -6.44 9.41
C ALA A 104 2.67 -6.50 8.86
N ALA A 105 2.45 -6.24 7.56
CA ALA A 105 1.21 -6.60 6.86
C ALA A 105 1.22 -8.12 6.60
N THR A 106 0.95 -8.90 7.65
CA THR A 106 1.23 -10.34 7.69
C THR A 106 0.48 -11.15 6.64
N SER A 107 -0.70 -10.71 6.21
CA SER A 107 -1.48 -11.36 5.15
C SER A 107 -1.07 -10.96 3.73
N PHE A 108 -0.27 -9.89 3.56
CA PHE A 108 0.09 -9.38 2.24
C PHE A 108 0.95 -10.39 1.49
N ASN A 109 0.38 -10.95 0.41
CA ASN A 109 0.96 -12.01 -0.40
C ASN A 109 0.69 -11.76 -1.90
N GLN A 110 1.20 -10.66 -2.44
CA GLN A 110 0.93 -10.22 -3.82
C GLN A 110 2.20 -10.13 -4.66
N ASP A 111 2.06 -10.40 -5.96
CA ASP A 111 3.13 -10.26 -6.94
C ASP A 111 3.19 -8.79 -7.42
N LEU A 112 4.26 -8.08 -7.03
CA LEU A 112 4.53 -6.72 -7.46
C LEU A 112 5.70 -6.63 -8.45
N CYS A 113 6.03 -7.69 -9.20
CA CYS A 113 7.18 -7.69 -10.13
C CYS A 113 7.21 -6.45 -11.06
N ALA A 114 6.04 -5.99 -11.52
CA ALA A 114 5.91 -4.82 -12.39
C ALA A 114 6.47 -3.53 -11.75
N TRP A 115 6.41 -3.41 -10.43
CA TRP A 115 6.88 -2.24 -9.69
C TRP A 115 8.38 -2.00 -9.88
N GLY A 116 9.17 -3.06 -10.09
CA GLY A 116 10.61 -2.92 -10.37
C GLY A 116 10.91 -2.14 -11.65
N SER A 117 9.97 -2.08 -12.61
CA SER A 117 10.13 -1.29 -13.84
C SER A 117 9.55 0.12 -13.73
N TRP A 118 8.72 0.39 -12.73
CA TRP A 118 8.00 1.66 -12.59
C TRP A 118 8.55 2.54 -11.49
N LEU A 119 9.04 1.97 -10.38
CA LEU A 119 9.63 2.77 -9.31
C LEU A 119 10.86 3.55 -9.79
N PRO A 120 10.93 4.86 -9.52
CA PRO A 120 12.14 5.63 -9.75
C PRO A 120 13.34 5.05 -8.99
N SER A 121 14.51 5.03 -9.62
CA SER A 121 15.73 4.46 -9.01
C SER A 121 16.21 5.19 -7.75
N ASN A 122 15.69 6.39 -7.48
CA ASN A 122 15.96 7.19 -6.29
C ASN A 122 14.86 7.07 -5.22
N ALA A 123 13.85 6.23 -5.42
CA ALA A 123 12.81 6.02 -4.44
C ALA A 123 13.37 5.34 -3.18
N ASN A 124 12.85 5.73 -2.02
CA ASN A 124 13.17 5.07 -0.76
C ASN A 124 12.32 3.80 -0.62
N VAL A 125 12.98 2.65 -0.55
CA VAL A 125 12.37 1.31 -0.39
C VAL A 125 12.79 0.63 0.93
N PHE A 126 13.32 1.41 1.87
CA PHE A 126 13.86 0.91 3.13
C PHE A 126 12.80 0.14 3.94
N LEU A 127 13.13 -1.10 4.30
CA LEU A 127 12.27 -2.02 5.07
C LEU A 127 10.84 -2.15 4.55
N MET A 128 10.63 -1.96 3.24
CA MET A 128 9.30 -1.94 2.61
C MET A 128 8.46 -3.19 2.92
N PHE A 129 9.11 -4.35 3.01
CA PHE A 129 8.47 -5.67 3.17
C PHE A 129 8.85 -6.40 4.46
N LEU A 130 9.42 -5.70 5.44
CA LEU A 130 9.86 -6.34 6.68
C LEU A 130 8.66 -6.95 7.43
N GLY A 131 8.60 -8.28 7.48
CA GLY A 131 7.58 -9.02 8.23
C GLY A 131 6.23 -9.20 7.53
N CYS A 132 6.12 -8.93 6.21
CA CYS A 132 4.97 -9.36 5.40
C CYS A 132 5.20 -10.75 4.76
N GLY A 133 4.18 -11.33 4.10
CA GLY A 133 4.34 -12.51 3.24
C GLY A 133 4.19 -13.90 3.88
N GLY A 134 4.14 -14.02 5.21
CA GLY A 134 4.02 -15.33 5.88
C GLY A 134 5.12 -16.34 5.49
N ALA A 135 4.85 -17.65 5.61
CA ALA A 135 5.84 -18.71 5.38
C ALA A 135 6.09 -19.07 3.90
N SER A 136 5.33 -18.52 2.96
CA SER A 136 5.36 -18.90 1.54
C SER A 136 5.11 -17.76 0.53
N GLY A 137 4.93 -16.51 0.96
CA GLY A 137 4.26 -15.49 0.13
C GLY A 137 5.08 -14.27 -0.27
N CYS A 138 4.85 -13.82 -1.50
CA CYS A 138 5.44 -12.67 -2.17
C CYS A 138 4.97 -11.34 -1.55
N PRO A 139 5.77 -10.28 -1.49
CA PRO A 139 7.13 -10.12 -2.01
C PRO A 139 8.21 -10.63 -1.03
N SER A 140 9.47 -10.65 -1.49
CA SER A 140 10.60 -11.02 -0.63
C SER A 140 10.66 -10.09 0.60
N PRO A 141 10.86 -10.61 1.82
CA PRO A 141 10.99 -9.76 3.01
C PRO A 141 12.27 -8.88 3.04
N SER A 142 13.19 -9.11 2.10
CA SER A 142 14.39 -8.28 1.92
C SER A 142 14.08 -6.98 1.19
N ASP A 143 14.77 -5.90 1.56
CA ASP A 143 14.68 -4.63 0.84
C ASP A 143 14.97 -4.82 -0.67
N PRO A 144 14.12 -4.25 -1.56
CA PRO A 144 14.39 -4.24 -2.99
C PRO A 144 15.68 -3.47 -3.31
N ASP A 145 16.51 -4.01 -4.20
CA ASP A 145 17.63 -3.31 -4.80
C ASP A 145 17.17 -2.66 -6.12
N LEU A 146 16.98 -1.34 -6.08
CA LEU A 146 16.62 -0.55 -7.27
C LEU A 146 17.77 -0.38 -8.28
N GLY A 147 19.01 -0.66 -7.86
CA GLY A 147 20.19 -0.65 -8.73
C GLY A 147 20.46 -1.99 -9.41
N ALA A 148 19.75 -3.06 -9.03
CA ALA A 148 19.86 -4.37 -9.65
C ALA A 148 19.27 -4.40 -11.08
N THR A 149 19.66 -5.41 -11.87
CA THR A 149 19.14 -5.63 -13.22
C THR A 149 18.57 -7.05 -13.34
N PRO A 150 17.23 -7.23 -13.30
CA PRO A 150 16.19 -6.22 -13.09
C PRO A 150 16.09 -5.72 -11.63
N PRO A 151 15.52 -4.53 -11.36
CA PRO A 151 15.27 -4.04 -10.00
C PRO A 151 14.35 -4.95 -9.20
N GLY A 152 14.62 -5.11 -7.90
CA GLY A 152 13.82 -5.96 -7.01
C GLY A 152 14.65 -6.66 -5.93
N PRO A 153 14.13 -7.73 -5.31
CA PRO A 153 12.87 -8.41 -5.62
C PRO A 153 11.63 -7.68 -5.10
N PHE A 154 10.71 -7.31 -6.02
CA PHE A 154 9.33 -6.93 -5.70
C PHE A 154 8.37 -8.14 -5.75
N CYS A 155 8.94 -9.34 -5.95
CA CYS A 155 8.24 -10.60 -6.09
C CYS A 155 9.25 -11.74 -5.87
N HIS A 156 8.76 -12.94 -5.53
CA HIS A 156 9.53 -14.18 -5.58
C HIS A 156 8.82 -15.15 -6.52
N ILE A 157 9.35 -16.36 -6.78
CA ILE A 157 8.57 -17.40 -7.50
C ILE A 157 7.36 -17.73 -6.63
N CYS A 158 6.24 -17.04 -6.87
CA CYS A 158 4.98 -17.29 -6.21
C CYS A 158 4.47 -18.61 -6.80
N VAL A 159 4.76 -19.74 -6.14
CA VAL A 159 4.12 -20.99 -6.54
C VAL A 159 2.64 -20.79 -6.24
N PRO A 160 1.73 -20.85 -7.23
CA PRO A 160 0.32 -20.78 -6.94
C PRO A 160 0.01 -21.98 -6.04
N THR A 161 -0.40 -21.74 -4.80
CA THR A 161 -1.01 -22.80 -4.01
C THR A 161 -2.27 -23.21 -4.75
N LEU A 162 -2.24 -24.41 -5.35
CA LEU A 162 -3.37 -25.07 -6.00
C LEU A 162 -4.55 -25.23 -5.03
#